data_AF-A0A3N5WNG4-F1
#
_entry.id   AF-A0A3N5WNG4-F1
#
_cell.length_a   1.000
_cell.length_b   1.000
_cell.length_c   1.000
_cell.angle_alpha   90.00
_cell.angle_beta   90.00
_cell.angle_gamma   90.00
#
_symmetry.space_group_name_H-M   'P 1'
#
loop_
_entity.id
_entity.type
_entity.pdbx_description
1 polymer ?
#
loop_
_entity_poly.entity_id
_entity_poly.type
_entity_poly.pdbx_seq_one_letter_code
_entity_poly.pdbx_strand_id
1 'polypeptide(L)'
;MPHVYIEDIARHEGQEVTLKGWVYNRTDKGKLRFLMLRDGSGLIQAVVFQKAVSPEAFTAADTVTQESSVIVTGKVRADQRAPGGYELDVSSVEIVQLAEPYPITPKEHGTAFLMENRHLWLRSTRQHPALRVRSEIIKGCRDFFDDRGFVLVDTPIITPAACEGTTTL
;
A
#
# COMPACT_ATOMS: atom_id res chain seq x y z
N MET A 1 15.59 15.30 -4.18
CA MET A 1 14.92 15.07 -2.88
C MET A 1 14.93 13.57 -2.60
N PRO A 2 15.16 13.13 -1.35
CA PRO A 2 15.21 11.71 -1.06
C PRO A 2 13.81 11.10 -1.16
N HIS A 3 13.74 9.96 -1.84
CA HIS A 3 12.58 9.08 -1.78
C HIS A 3 12.58 8.39 -0.41
N VAL A 4 11.42 8.35 0.25
CA VAL A 4 11.23 7.67 1.54
C VAL A 4 10.00 6.78 1.47
N TYR A 5 9.96 5.75 2.32
CA TYR A 5 8.78 4.91 2.54
C TYR A 5 7.89 5.49 3.64
N ILE A 6 6.59 5.23 3.55
CA ILE A 6 5.60 5.68 4.53
C ILE A 6 5.91 5.13 5.93
N GLU A 7 6.41 3.89 6.06
CA GLU A 7 6.77 3.32 7.37
C GLU A 7 7.90 4.07 8.09
N ASP A 8 8.74 4.80 7.36
CA ASP A 8 9.85 5.57 7.91
C ASP A 8 9.50 7.07 8.11
N ILE A 9 8.27 7.50 7.81
CA ILE A 9 7.91 8.92 7.73
C ILE A 9 8.18 9.70 9.03
N ALA A 10 8.05 9.06 10.18
CA ALA A 10 8.28 9.66 11.48
C ALA A 10 9.72 10.18 11.66
N ARG A 11 10.70 9.59 10.95
CA ARG A 11 12.11 10.02 10.98
C ARG A 11 12.36 11.29 10.18
N HIS A 12 11.37 11.76 9.43
CA HIS A 12 11.48 12.86 8.49
C HIS A 12 10.59 14.06 8.85
N GLU A 13 10.12 14.16 10.09
CA GLU A 13 9.32 15.30 10.54
C GLU A 13 10.00 16.64 10.21
N GLY A 14 9.23 17.56 9.61
CA GLY A 14 9.70 18.88 9.21
C GLY A 14 10.57 18.90 7.95
N GLN A 15 10.94 17.75 7.39
CA GLN A 15 11.73 17.64 6.16
C GLN A 15 10.84 17.55 4.92
N GLU A 16 11.38 17.96 3.78
CA GLU A 16 10.76 17.73 2.48
C GLU A 16 11.17 16.35 1.93
N VAL A 17 10.19 15.54 1.58
CA VAL A 17 10.37 14.15 1.13
C VAL A 17 9.57 13.88 -0.13
N THR A 18 9.97 12.85 -0.88
CA THR A 18 9.21 12.34 -2.02
C THR A 18 8.68 10.95 -1.72
N LEU A 19 7.37 10.77 -1.86
CA LEU A 19 6.69 9.49 -1.78
C LEU A 19 6.33 8.99 -3.18
N LYS A 20 6.43 7.68 -3.40
CA LYS A 20 6.02 7.02 -4.63
C LYS A 20 5.04 5.91 -4.28
N GLY A 21 3.88 5.90 -4.90
CA GLY A 21 2.86 4.93 -4.55
C GLY A 21 1.57 5.10 -5.34
N TRP A 22 0.47 4.70 -4.71
CA TRP A 22 -0.87 4.69 -5.29
C TRP A 22 -1.84 5.49 -4.44
N VAL A 23 -2.78 6.15 -5.10
CA VAL A 23 -3.92 6.79 -4.43
C VAL A 23 -4.86 5.71 -3.92
N TYR A 24 -4.88 5.49 -2.61
CA TYR A 24 -5.79 4.56 -1.95
C TYR A 24 -7.23 5.10 -1.91
N ASN A 25 -7.37 6.39 -1.59
CA ASN A 25 -8.64 7.10 -1.60
C ASN A 25 -8.38 8.60 -1.76
N ARG A 26 -9.40 9.34 -2.20
CA ARG A 26 -9.35 10.79 -2.30
C ARG A 26 -10.64 11.43 -1.82
N THR A 27 -10.50 12.55 -1.11
CA THR A 27 -11.60 13.48 -0.82
C THR A 27 -11.18 14.91 -1.13
N ASP A 28 -12.16 15.79 -1.26
CA ASP A 28 -11.93 17.22 -1.53
C ASP A 28 -12.75 18.10 -0.59
N LYS A 29 -12.24 19.32 -0.34
CA LYS A 29 -12.93 20.35 0.44
C LYS A 29 -12.54 21.74 -0.05
N GLY A 30 -13.32 22.29 -0.96
CA GLY A 30 -13.08 23.62 -1.54
C GLY A 30 -11.71 23.68 -2.24
N LYS A 31 -10.74 24.36 -1.62
CA LYS A 31 -9.38 24.55 -2.17
C LYS A 31 -8.37 23.49 -1.71
N LEU A 32 -8.83 22.48 -0.97
CA LEU A 32 -8.00 21.37 -0.48
C LEU A 32 -8.37 20.09 -1.22
N ARG A 33 -7.35 19.28 -1.52
CA ARG A 33 -7.47 17.88 -1.90
C ARG A 33 -6.74 17.03 -0.87
N PHE A 34 -7.37 15.96 -0.44
CA PHE A 34 -6.80 15.01 0.50
C PHE A 34 -6.61 13.70 -0.26
N LEU A 35 -5.35 13.37 -0.54
CA LEU A 35 -4.98 12.11 -1.17
C LEU A 35 -4.50 11.16 -0.08
N MET A 36 -5.20 10.07 0.14
CA MET A 36 -4.69 8.98 0.95
C MET A 36 -3.77 8.14 0.07
N LEU A 37 -2.47 8.14 0.35
CA LEU A 37 -1.47 7.44 -0.43
C LEU A 37 -1.07 6.13 0.25
N ARG A 38 -0.72 5.12 -0.55
CA ARG A 38 -0.11 3.88 -0.10
C ARG A 38 1.10 3.52 -0.95
N ASP A 39 2.10 2.89 -0.35
CA ASP A 39 3.31 2.42 -1.03
C ASP A 39 3.61 0.93 -0.77
N GLY A 40 2.77 0.27 0.03
CA GLY A 40 2.97 -1.11 0.50
C GLY A 40 3.68 -1.21 1.86
N SER A 41 4.19 -0.10 2.39
CA SER A 41 4.69 0.00 3.77
C SER A 41 3.64 0.57 4.72
N GLY A 42 2.79 1.49 4.24
CA GLY A 42 1.72 2.08 5.04
C GLY A 42 0.73 2.91 4.26
N LEU A 43 -0.03 3.72 5.00
CA LEU A 43 -0.93 4.75 4.48
C LEU A 43 -0.53 6.11 5.04
N ILE A 44 -0.63 7.16 4.24
CA ILE A 44 -0.41 8.54 4.68
C ILE A 44 -1.36 9.50 3.98
N GLN A 45 -1.82 10.52 4.70
CA GLN A 45 -2.60 11.61 4.12
C GLN A 45 -1.67 12.66 3.52
N ALA A 46 -1.84 12.94 2.23
CA ALA A 46 -1.18 14.02 1.52
C ALA A 46 -2.20 15.14 1.27
N VAL A 47 -1.93 16.31 1.83
CA VAL A 47 -2.80 17.49 1.78
C VAL A 47 -2.30 18.44 0.71
N VAL A 48 -3.07 18.58 -0.37
CA VAL A 48 -2.77 19.49 -1.48
C VAL A 48 -3.59 20.76 -1.33
N PHE A 49 -2.92 21.87 -1.04
CA PHE A 49 -3.57 23.19 -0.98
C PHE A 49 -3.32 23.96 -2.28
N GLN A 50 -4.39 24.42 -2.93
CA GLN A 50 -4.32 25.10 -4.23
C GLN A 50 -3.31 26.27 -4.29
N LYS A 51 -3.11 27.00 -3.18
CA LYS A 51 -2.14 28.12 -3.14
C LYS A 51 -0.70 27.70 -2.87
N ALA A 52 -0.47 26.46 -2.45
CA ALA A 52 0.84 25.92 -2.10
C ALA A 52 1.51 25.15 -3.25
N VAL A 53 0.77 24.89 -4.34
CA VAL A 53 1.24 24.10 -5.48
C VAL A 53 0.98 24.83 -6.80
N SER A 54 1.67 24.42 -7.86
CA SER A 54 1.38 24.88 -9.23
C SER A 54 -0.05 24.49 -9.68
N PRO A 55 -0.69 25.24 -10.60
CA PRO A 55 -1.98 24.86 -11.19
C PRO A 55 -2.01 23.45 -11.77
N GLU A 56 -0.89 23.00 -12.36
CA GLU A 56 -0.74 21.67 -12.96
C GLU A 56 -0.79 20.58 -11.88
N ALA A 57 -0.01 20.72 -10.81
CA ALA A 57 -0.04 19.81 -9.66
C ALA A 57 -1.41 19.80 -8.95
N PHE A 58 -2.09 20.93 -8.84
CA PHE A 58 -3.44 20.97 -8.28
C PHE A 58 -4.44 20.23 -9.18
N THR A 59 -4.34 20.43 -10.50
CA THR A 59 -5.16 19.72 -11.49
C THR A 59 -4.89 18.22 -11.44
N ALA A 60 -3.62 17.80 -11.32
CA ALA A 60 -3.26 16.40 -11.12
C ALA A 60 -3.93 15.81 -9.87
N ALA A 61 -3.85 16.49 -8.73
CA ALA A 61 -4.53 16.07 -7.51
C ALA A 61 -6.06 16.00 -7.64
N ASP A 62 -6.65 16.83 -8.52
CA ASP A 62 -8.09 16.89 -8.82
C ASP A 62 -8.55 15.82 -9.83
N THR A 63 -7.65 15.26 -10.64
CA THR A 63 -7.98 14.24 -11.64
C THR A 63 -7.66 12.80 -11.24
N VAL A 64 -6.72 12.58 -10.30
CA VAL A 64 -6.35 11.23 -9.86
C VAL A 64 -7.54 10.38 -9.39
N THR A 65 -7.58 9.13 -9.86
CA THR A 65 -8.56 8.12 -9.47
C THR A 65 -7.96 7.15 -8.45
N GLN A 66 -8.81 6.35 -7.80
CA GLN A 66 -8.35 5.22 -6.97
C GLN A 66 -7.41 4.33 -7.79
N GLU A 67 -6.29 3.91 -7.18
CA GLU A 67 -5.19 3.18 -7.82
C GLU A 67 -4.35 3.94 -8.86
N SER A 68 -4.56 5.25 -9.03
CA SER A 68 -3.61 6.04 -9.83
C SER A 68 -2.23 6.00 -9.16
N SER A 69 -1.19 5.74 -9.95
CA SER A 69 0.19 5.78 -9.45
C SER A 69 0.74 7.20 -9.54
N VAL A 70 1.35 7.65 -8.46
CA VAL A 70 1.74 9.05 -8.28
C VAL A 70 3.11 9.16 -7.62
N ILE A 71 3.80 10.25 -7.94
CA ILE A 71 4.96 10.74 -7.21
C ILE A 71 4.54 12.04 -6.54
N VAL A 72 4.60 12.07 -5.20
CA VAL A 72 4.15 13.21 -4.41
C VAL A 72 5.31 13.71 -3.57
N THR A 73 5.59 15.00 -3.66
CA THR A 73 6.61 15.67 -2.85
C THR A 73 5.95 16.66 -1.92
N GLY A 74 6.43 16.72 -0.67
CA GLY A 74 5.92 17.66 0.30
C GLY A 74 6.67 17.62 1.62
N LYS A 75 6.27 18.50 2.52
CA LYS A 75 6.84 18.61 3.86
C LYS A 75 6.10 17.70 4.83
N VAL A 76 6.84 16.89 5.58
CA VAL A 76 6.25 16.04 6.63
C VAL A 76 5.82 16.90 7.82
N ARG A 77 4.59 16.69 8.27
CA ARG A 77 3.99 17.43 9.39
C ARG A 77 3.32 16.44 10.35
N ALA A 78 3.60 16.57 11.65
CA ALA A 78 2.87 15.82 12.66
C ALA A 78 1.40 16.30 12.75
N ASP A 79 0.46 15.36 12.72
CA ASP A 79 -0.96 15.59 13.04
C ASP A 79 -1.50 14.33 13.73
N GLN A 80 -1.84 14.43 15.01
CA GLN A 80 -2.35 13.31 15.80
C GLN A 80 -3.66 12.72 15.27
N ARG A 81 -4.39 13.46 14.43
CA ARG A 81 -5.64 12.99 13.82
C ARG A 81 -5.40 12.20 12.54
N ALA A 82 -4.20 12.28 11.97
CA ALA A 82 -3.86 11.60 10.73
C ALA A 82 -3.55 10.11 10.98
N PRO A 83 -3.88 9.23 10.03
CA PRO A 83 -3.41 7.85 10.06
C PRO A 83 -1.88 7.82 10.18
N GLY A 84 -1.35 7.16 11.21
CA GLY A 84 0.10 7.10 11.47
C GLY A 84 0.69 8.32 12.19
N GLY A 85 -0.11 9.35 12.50
CA GLY A 85 0.32 10.53 13.28
C GLY A 85 1.04 11.61 12.47
N TYR A 86 1.17 11.44 11.14
CA TYR A 86 1.84 12.37 10.25
C TYR A 86 1.05 12.56 8.94
N GLU A 87 1.20 13.72 8.33
CA GLU A 87 0.68 14.07 7.02
C GLU A 87 1.80 14.67 6.16
N LEU A 88 1.51 14.78 4.87
CA LEU A 88 2.39 15.44 3.91
C LEU A 88 1.72 16.72 3.40
N ASP A 89 2.28 17.89 3.71
CA ASP A 89 1.90 19.16 3.10
C ASP A 89 2.53 19.22 1.71
N VAL A 90 1.71 19.01 0.67
CA VAL A 90 2.19 18.74 -0.68
C VAL A 90 2.68 20.01 -1.38
N SER A 91 3.86 19.93 -1.98
CA SER A 91 4.45 20.94 -2.87
C SER A 91 4.39 20.55 -4.35
N SER A 92 4.34 19.25 -4.67
CA SER A 92 4.24 18.74 -6.04
C SER A 92 3.50 17.40 -6.13
N VAL A 93 2.73 17.22 -7.20
CA VAL A 93 2.04 15.98 -7.57
C VAL A 93 2.32 15.67 -9.03
N GLU A 94 2.87 14.50 -9.30
CA GLU A 94 3.06 13.95 -10.63
C GLU A 94 2.25 12.65 -10.76
N ILE A 95 1.47 12.53 -11.82
CA ILE A 95 0.77 11.29 -12.16
C ILE A 95 1.69 10.46 -13.04
N VAL A 96 2.09 9.28 -12.55
CA VAL A 96 2.83 8.30 -13.35
C VAL A 96 1.87 7.53 -14.26
N GLN A 97 0.72 7.12 -13.70
CA GLN A 97 -0.36 6.49 -14.43
C GLN A 97 -1.70 6.89 -13.81
N LEU A 98 -2.60 7.42 -14.65
CA LEU A 98 -4.00 7.58 -14.28
C LEU A 98 -4.69 6.22 -14.38
N ALA A 99 -5.32 5.77 -13.29
CA ALA A 99 -5.96 4.47 -13.27
C ALA A 99 -7.35 4.50 -13.94
N GLU A 100 -7.62 3.45 -14.71
CA GLU A 100 -8.96 3.11 -15.19
C GLU A 100 -9.89 2.75 -14.01
N PRO A 101 -11.23 2.68 -14.24
CA PRO A 101 -12.18 2.33 -13.19
C PRO A 101 -11.78 1.08 -12.41
N TYR A 102 -11.48 1.25 -11.13
CA TYR A 102 -11.03 0.16 -10.27
C TYR A 102 -12.22 -0.69 -9.77
N PRO A 103 -12.21 -2.01 -9.97
CA PRO A 103 -13.39 -2.85 -9.67
C PRO A 103 -13.69 -2.96 -8.16
N ILE A 104 -12.68 -2.87 -7.31
CA ILE A 104 -12.83 -2.99 -5.85
C ILE A 104 -13.00 -1.60 -5.23
N THR A 105 -14.20 -1.05 -5.38
CA THR A 105 -14.58 0.25 -4.82
C THR A 105 -14.57 0.26 -3.28
N PRO A 106 -14.60 1.43 -2.60
CA PRO A 106 -14.67 1.56 -1.14
C PRO A 106 -16.00 1.13 -0.49
N LYS A 107 -16.65 0.09 -1.03
CA LYS A 107 -17.86 -0.54 -0.52
C LYS A 107 -17.54 -1.99 -0.17
N GLU A 108 -18.43 -2.63 0.59
CA GLU A 108 -18.30 -4.07 0.81
C GLU A 108 -18.58 -4.84 -0.48
N HIS A 109 -17.76 -5.86 -0.72
CA HIS A 109 -17.89 -6.79 -1.83
C HIS A 109 -17.88 -8.22 -1.29
N GLY A 110 -18.62 -9.13 -1.93
CA GLY A 110 -18.63 -10.54 -1.54
C GLY A 110 -17.28 -11.22 -1.80
N THR A 111 -16.96 -12.23 -0.99
CA THR A 111 -15.69 -12.96 -1.08
C THR A 111 -15.45 -13.58 -2.46
N ALA A 112 -16.48 -14.09 -3.14
CA ALA A 112 -16.36 -14.68 -4.48
C ALA A 112 -15.80 -13.66 -5.49
N PHE A 113 -16.41 -12.48 -5.59
CA PHE A 113 -15.94 -11.38 -6.45
C PHE A 113 -14.53 -10.92 -6.09
N LEU A 114 -14.21 -10.85 -4.80
CA LEU A 114 -12.87 -10.47 -4.33
C LEU A 114 -11.81 -11.52 -4.67
N MET A 115 -12.18 -12.80 -4.73
CA MET A 115 -11.28 -13.88 -5.18
C MET A 115 -11.09 -13.90 -6.70
N GLU A 116 -12.13 -13.60 -7.49
CA GLU A 116 -11.97 -13.39 -8.93
C GLU A 116 -11.01 -12.23 -9.22
N ASN A 117 -11.05 -11.19 -8.39
CA ASN A 117 -10.16 -10.03 -8.44
C ASN A 117 -8.98 -10.13 -7.47
N ARG A 118 -8.54 -11.35 -7.10
CA ARG A 118 -7.55 -11.56 -6.03
C ARG A 118 -6.27 -10.76 -6.27
N HIS A 119 -5.80 -10.74 -7.51
CA HIS A 119 -4.58 -10.02 -7.94
C HIS A 119 -4.60 -8.52 -7.61
N LEU A 120 -5.78 -7.89 -7.57
CA LEU A 120 -5.98 -6.51 -7.11
C LEU A 120 -6.24 -6.45 -5.61
N TRP A 121 -7.07 -7.37 -5.11
CA TRP A 121 -7.50 -7.42 -3.71
C TRP A 121 -6.34 -7.57 -2.72
N LEU A 122 -5.23 -8.19 -3.13
CA LEU A 122 -4.00 -8.30 -2.33
C LEU A 122 -3.46 -6.95 -1.83
N ARG A 123 -3.78 -5.86 -2.52
CA ARG A 123 -3.34 -4.51 -2.15
C ARG A 123 -4.22 -3.86 -1.08
N SER A 124 -5.37 -4.45 -0.76
CA SER A 124 -6.30 -3.91 0.24
C SER A 124 -5.73 -3.95 1.65
N THR A 125 -6.23 -3.04 2.50
CA THR A 125 -5.76 -2.84 3.89
C THR A 125 -5.93 -4.05 4.80
N ARG A 126 -6.78 -5.03 4.44
CA ARG A 126 -6.92 -6.29 5.19
C ARG A 126 -6.05 -7.41 4.64
N GLN A 127 -5.91 -7.52 3.31
CA GLN A 127 -5.14 -8.61 2.70
C GLN A 127 -3.64 -8.39 2.77
N HIS A 128 -3.20 -7.15 2.58
CA HIS A 128 -1.78 -6.83 2.59
C HIS A 128 -1.10 -7.15 3.94
N PRO A 129 -1.64 -6.74 5.11
CA PRO A 129 -1.07 -7.13 6.40
C PRO A 129 -1.09 -8.65 6.64
N ALA A 130 -2.15 -9.36 6.22
CA ALA A 130 -2.22 -10.81 6.37
C ALA A 130 -1.10 -11.53 5.61
N LEU A 131 -0.73 -11.04 4.43
CA LEU A 131 0.43 -11.57 3.69
C LEU A 131 1.76 -11.27 4.38
N ARG A 132 1.92 -10.08 4.99
CA ARG A 132 3.12 -9.76 5.79
C ARG A 132 3.25 -10.70 6.98
N VAL A 133 2.16 -10.95 7.71
CA VAL A 133 2.12 -11.92 8.82
C VAL A 133 2.46 -13.32 8.33
N ARG A 134 1.88 -13.78 7.21
CA ARG A 134 2.23 -15.07 6.61
C ARG A 134 3.72 -15.17 6.30
N SER A 135 4.30 -14.11 5.73
CA SER A 135 5.74 -14.07 5.43
C SER A 135 6.59 -14.18 6.70
N GLU A 136 6.20 -13.46 7.76
CA GLU A 136 6.93 -13.48 9.04
C GLU A 136 6.82 -14.84 9.74
N ILE A 137 5.66 -15.49 9.69
CA ILE A 137 5.48 -16.86 10.21
C ILE A 137 6.42 -17.82 9.48
N ILE A 138 6.45 -17.79 8.14
CA ILE A 138 7.32 -18.67 7.35
C ILE A 138 8.78 -18.43 7.70
N LYS A 139 9.19 -17.16 7.81
CA LYS A 139 10.55 -16.78 8.21
C LYS A 139 10.88 -17.32 9.60
N GLY A 140 10.06 -17.03 10.61
CA GLY A 140 10.29 -17.47 11.97
C GLY A 140 10.35 -18.99 12.13
N CYS A 141 9.54 -19.73 11.36
CA CYS A 141 9.64 -21.19 11.31
C CYS A 141 10.99 -21.66 10.73
N ARG A 142 11.48 -21.04 9.66
CA ARG A 142 12.76 -21.38 9.05
C ARG A 142 13.93 -21.07 9.99
N ASP A 143 13.97 -19.83 10.50
CA ASP A 143 14.99 -19.38 11.44
C ASP A 143 15.08 -20.33 12.66
N PHE A 144 13.93 -20.76 13.21
CA PHE A 144 13.90 -21.71 14.33
C PHE A 144 14.60 -23.05 14.05
N PHE A 145 14.41 -23.62 12.85
CA PHE A 145 15.00 -24.89 12.46
C PHE A 145 16.48 -24.73 12.06
N ASP A 146 16.80 -23.66 11.33
CA ASP A 146 18.16 -23.34 10.90
C ASP A 146 19.08 -23.14 12.13
N ASP A 147 18.61 -22.42 13.16
CA ASP A 147 19.32 -22.20 14.42
C ASP A 147 19.60 -23.49 15.21
N ARG A 148 18.96 -24.60 14.85
CA ARG A 148 19.11 -25.93 15.49
C ARG A 148 19.83 -26.94 14.63
N GLY A 149 20.39 -26.52 13.50
CA GLY A 149 21.17 -27.38 12.61
C GLY A 149 20.31 -28.34 11.77
N PHE A 150 19.01 -28.08 11.63
CA PHE A 150 18.19 -28.78 10.64
C PHE A 150 18.60 -28.35 9.23
N VAL A 151 18.37 -29.22 8.24
CA VAL A 151 18.67 -28.96 6.84
C VAL A 151 17.37 -28.92 6.06
N LEU A 152 17.12 -27.84 5.31
CA LEU A 152 16.00 -27.73 4.38
C LEU A 152 16.19 -28.75 3.24
N VAL A 153 15.18 -29.59 3.01
CA VAL A 153 15.14 -30.55 1.91
C VAL A 153 13.85 -30.33 1.12
N ASP A 154 13.99 -29.89 -0.14
CA ASP A 154 12.86 -29.74 -1.07
C ASP A 154 12.56 -31.09 -1.75
N THR A 155 11.41 -31.69 -1.42
CA THR A 155 11.01 -33.00 -1.94
C THR A 155 10.09 -32.89 -3.18
N PRO A 156 9.99 -33.94 -4.02
CA PRO A 156 9.09 -33.94 -5.17
C PRO A 156 7.62 -33.72 -4.79
N ILE A 157 6.92 -32.88 -5.56
CA ILE A 157 5.47 -32.64 -5.40
C ILE A 157 4.63 -33.68 -6.15
N ILE A 158 5.06 -34.11 -7.34
CA ILE A 158 4.39 -35.16 -8.12
C ILE A 158 4.89 -36.51 -7.61
N THR A 159 3.98 -37.32 -7.06
CA THR A 159 4.28 -38.64 -6.50
C THR A 159 3.25 -39.67 -6.95
N PRO A 160 3.65 -40.93 -7.25
CA PRO A 160 2.72 -42.01 -7.57
C PRO A 160 2.08 -42.63 -6.31
N ALA A 161 2.56 -42.30 -5.11
CA ALA A 161 2.11 -42.88 -3.85
C ALA A 161 1.10 -41.98 -3.12
N ALA A 162 0.02 -42.56 -2.60
CA ALA A 162 -0.89 -41.90 -1.68
C ALA A 162 -0.39 -42.07 -0.23
N CYS A 163 0.00 -40.97 0.42
CA CYS A 163 0.65 -41.02 1.74
C CYS A 163 -0.32 -40.85 2.94
N GLU A 164 -1.52 -40.30 2.74
CA GLU A 164 -2.47 -39.98 3.83
C GLU A 164 -3.89 -40.54 3.60
N GLY A 165 -4.02 -41.58 2.76
CA GLY A 165 -5.30 -42.23 2.47
C GLY A 165 -6.14 -41.52 1.42
N THR A 166 -6.61 -42.25 0.43
CA THR A 166 -7.50 -41.74 -0.63
C THR A 166 -8.96 -42.01 -0.27
N THR A 167 -9.60 -41.10 0.47
CA THR A 167 -11.07 -41.05 0.54
C THR A 167 -11.54 -39.61 0.72
N THR A 168 -11.78 -38.95 -0.43
CA THR A 168 -12.81 -37.94 -0.62
C THR A 168 -12.96 -37.73 -2.13
N LEU A 169 -13.66 -38.67 -2.77
CA LEU A 169 -14.47 -38.38 -3.95
C LEU A 169 -15.92 -38.36 -3.49
#